data_AF-A0A947BWZ2-F1
#
_entry.id   AF-A0A947BWZ2-F1
#
_cell.length_a   1.000
_cell.length_b   1.000
_cell.length_c   1.000
_cell.angle_alpha   90.00
_cell.angle_beta   90.00
_cell.angle_gamma   90.00
#
_symmetry.space_group_name_H-M   'P 1'
#
loop_
_entity.id
_entity.type
_entity.pdbx_description
1 polymer ?
#
loop_
_entity_poly.entity_id
_entity_poly.type
_entity_poly.pdbx_seq_one_letter_code
_entity_poly.pdbx_strand_id
1 'polypeptide(L)'
;MNIDYAATLLTLKTIPEQDGKTDICKAVAWQIKFFDTTYPDSVLSIAEIETVLNTDTLPENFVEYSQLTHQQILQWTLDHEGGTDFLSELMRYHEGELLRQFDQAGLEIKDIEGIAEQ
;
A
#
# COMPACT_ATOMS: atom_id res chain seq x y z
N MET A 1 3.34 19.54 -5.88
CA MET A 1 3.39 18.18 -5.33
C MET A 1 2.71 17.26 -6.31
N ASN A 2 3.45 16.29 -6.84
CA ASN A 2 3.01 15.32 -7.85
C ASN A 2 3.04 13.94 -7.20
N ILE A 3 1.90 13.50 -6.67
CA ILE A 3 1.81 12.25 -5.92
C ILE A 3 1.56 11.06 -6.84
N ASP A 4 2.32 10.00 -6.62
CA ASP A 4 2.07 8.67 -7.16
C ASP A 4 2.00 7.64 -6.01
N TYR A 5 1.66 6.39 -6.33
CA TYR A 5 1.59 5.32 -5.33
C TYR A 5 2.23 4.02 -5.80
N ALA A 6 2.70 3.24 -4.83
CA ALA A 6 3.18 1.88 -5.04
C ALA A 6 2.54 0.94 -4.01
N ALA A 7 1.98 -0.18 -4.48
CA ALA A 7 1.47 -1.23 -3.63
C ALA A 7 2.52 -2.34 -3.46
N THR A 8 2.62 -2.92 -2.26
CA THR A 8 3.55 -4.02 -1.99
C THR A 8 2.87 -5.09 -1.15
N LEU A 9 3.02 -6.34 -1.56
CA LEU A 9 2.55 -7.50 -0.82
C LEU A 9 3.51 -7.77 0.35
N LEU A 10 2.99 -7.88 1.57
CA LEU A 10 3.78 -8.14 2.77
C LEU A 10 3.67 -9.59 3.23
N THR A 11 2.44 -10.10 3.32
CA THR A 11 2.20 -11.47 3.81
C THR A 11 0.93 -12.03 3.18
N LEU A 12 0.95 -13.33 2.92
CA LEU A 12 -0.16 -14.09 2.35
C LEU A 12 -0.46 -15.30 3.23
N LYS A 13 -1.69 -15.42 3.70
CA LYS A 13 -2.20 -16.56 4.46
C LYS A 13 -3.17 -17.35 3.58
N THR A 14 -2.95 -18.65 3.48
CA THR A 14 -3.76 -19.56 2.67
C THR A 14 -4.62 -20.49 3.52
N ILE A 15 -5.75 -20.95 2.96
CA ILE A 15 -6.48 -22.12 3.45
C ILE A 15 -5.81 -23.36 2.82
N PRO A 16 -5.37 -24.35 3.63
CA PRO A 16 -4.67 -25.52 3.11
C PRO A 16 -5.50 -26.35 2.13
N GLU A 17 -6.80 -26.53 2.40
CA GLU A 17 -7.72 -27.24 1.53
C GLU A 17 -9.18 -26.76 1.71
N GLN A 18 -9.89 -26.56 0.60
CA GLN A 18 -11.34 -26.35 0.54
C GLN A 18 -11.87 -26.89 -0.79
N ASP A 19 -12.99 -27.62 -0.78
CA ASP A 19 -13.65 -28.12 -2.00
C ASP A 19 -12.72 -28.93 -2.93
N GLY A 20 -11.72 -29.63 -2.37
CA GLY A 20 -10.71 -30.39 -3.11
C GLY A 20 -9.63 -29.53 -3.80
N LYS A 21 -9.56 -28.23 -3.51
CA LYS A 21 -8.51 -27.30 -3.93
C LYS A 21 -7.59 -26.96 -2.75
N THR A 22 -6.30 -26.80 -3.00
CA THR A 22 -5.31 -26.49 -1.97
C THR A 22 -4.72 -25.08 -2.11
N ASP A 23 -4.11 -24.58 -1.03
CA ASP A 23 -3.38 -23.30 -0.98
C ASP A 23 -4.19 -22.07 -1.44
N ILE A 24 -5.44 -21.98 -0.97
CA ILE A 24 -6.36 -20.92 -1.36
C ILE A 24 -6.01 -19.61 -0.65
N CYS A 25 -5.70 -18.55 -1.39
CA CYS A 25 -5.49 -17.21 -0.84
C CYS A 25 -6.70 -16.74 -0.01
N LYS A 26 -6.49 -16.37 1.26
CA LYS A 26 -7.58 -15.96 2.17
C LYS A 26 -7.35 -14.61 2.83
N ALA A 27 -6.20 -14.40 3.44
CA ALA A 27 -5.89 -13.14 4.11
C ALA A 27 -4.55 -12.60 3.62
N VAL A 28 -4.56 -11.33 3.25
CA VAL A 28 -3.46 -10.67 2.57
C VAL A 28 -3.10 -9.40 3.33
N ALA A 29 -1.88 -9.34 3.85
CA ALA A 29 -1.30 -8.11 4.35
C ALA A 29 -0.52 -7.43 3.22
N TRP A 30 -0.81 -6.16 2.98
CA TRP A 30 -0.20 -5.37 1.93
C TRP A 30 -0.08 -3.91 2.37
N GLN A 31 0.76 -3.15 1.68
CA GLN A 31 0.93 -1.73 1.96
C GLN A 31 0.75 -0.90 0.69
N ILE A 32 0.29 0.33 0.88
CA ILE A 32 0.29 1.39 -0.14
C ILE A 32 1.23 2.49 0.35
N LYS A 33 2.26 2.78 -0.44
CA LYS A 33 3.14 3.94 -0.27
C LYS A 33 2.68 5.03 -1.21
N PHE A 34 2.23 6.16 -0.68
CA PHE A 34 2.04 7.40 -1.43
C PHE A 34 3.33 8.22 -1.36
N PHE A 35 3.78 8.80 -2.47
CA PHE A 35 5.02 9.57 -2.51
C PHE A 35 5.00 10.68 -3.56
N ASP A 36 5.73 11.76 -3.30
CA ASP A 36 5.97 12.79 -4.32
C ASP A 36 7.05 12.32 -5.30
N THR A 37 6.78 12.44 -6.60
CA THR A 37 7.68 11.98 -7.65
C THR A 37 8.98 12.80 -7.77
N THR A 38 9.04 13.99 -7.18
CA THR A 38 10.26 14.82 -7.12
C THR A 38 11.12 14.46 -5.91
N TYR A 39 10.49 14.12 -4.78
CA TYR A 39 11.16 13.78 -3.52
C TYR A 39 10.68 12.43 -2.95
N PRO A 40 10.83 11.31 -3.67
CA PRO A 40 10.17 10.02 -3.35
C PRO A 40 10.62 9.37 -2.03
N ASP A 41 11.75 9.81 -1.49
CA ASP A 41 12.35 9.32 -0.25
C ASP A 41 12.16 10.28 0.93
N SER A 42 11.83 11.55 0.68
CA SER A 42 11.65 12.58 1.71
C SER A 42 10.19 12.99 1.92
N VAL A 43 9.34 12.76 0.91
CA VAL A 43 7.92 13.08 0.91
C VAL A 43 7.16 11.79 0.59
N LEU A 44 6.83 11.04 1.64
CA LEU A 44 6.11 9.78 1.54
C LEU A 44 5.21 9.52 2.76
N SER A 45 4.16 8.74 2.54
CA SER A 45 3.29 8.24 3.58
C SER A 45 2.86 6.81 3.26
N ILE A 46 2.75 5.96 4.28
CA ILE A 46 2.50 4.53 4.12
C ILE A 46 1.24 4.14 4.88
N ALA A 47 0.39 3.36 4.23
CA ALA A 47 -0.72 2.65 4.85
C ALA A 47 -0.48 1.15 4.76
N GLU A 48 -0.68 0.43 5.86
CA GLU A 48 -0.72 -1.03 5.90
C GLU A 48 -2.17 -1.49 6.02
N ILE A 49 -2.54 -2.48 5.22
CA ILE A 49 -3.90 -3.00 5.09
C ILE A 49 -3.87 -4.53 5.23
N GLU A 50 -4.81 -5.09 5.98
CA GLU A 50 -5.11 -6.52 5.97
C GLU A 50 -6.47 -6.75 5.33
N THR A 51 -6.47 -7.42 4.17
CA THR A 51 -7.67 -7.74 3.41
C THR A 51 -7.98 -9.23 3.56
N VAL A 52 -9.21 -9.56 3.92
CA VAL A 52 -9.71 -10.94 3.95
C VAL A 52 -10.58 -11.18 2.73
N LEU A 53 -10.06 -11.93 1.76
CA LEU A 53 -10.78 -12.25 0.53
C LEU A 53 -11.93 -13.23 0.80
N ASN A 54 -13.05 -13.05 0.11
CA ASN A 54 -14.15 -13.98 0.20
C ASN A 54 -13.78 -15.33 -0.47
N THR A 55 -14.00 -16.43 0.24
CA THR A 55 -13.75 -17.80 -0.25
C THR A 55 -14.95 -18.72 -0.04
N ASP A 56 -16.13 -18.18 0.25
CA ASP A 56 -17.34 -18.96 0.57
C ASP A 56 -17.75 -19.91 -0.56
N THR A 57 -17.44 -19.54 -1.80
CA THR A 57 -17.46 -20.44 -2.96
C THR A 57 -16.24 -20.13 -3.83
N LEU A 58 -15.37 -21.11 -4.06
CA LEU A 58 -14.28 -20.94 -5.03
C LEU A 58 -14.89 -20.79 -6.43
N PRO A 59 -14.56 -19.72 -7.16
CA PRO A 59 -15.12 -19.53 -8.49
C PRO A 59 -14.56 -20.60 -9.46
N GLU A 60 -15.28 -20.91 -10.54
CA GLU A 60 -14.87 -21.94 -11.51
C GLU A 60 -13.49 -21.66 -12.14
N ASN A 61 -13.08 -20.38 -12.16
CA ASN A 61 -11.78 -19.91 -12.62
C ASN A 61 -10.74 -19.79 -11.49
N PHE A 62 -10.86 -20.59 -10.43
CA PHE A 62 -9.87 -20.65 -9.34
C PHE A 62 -8.45 -20.78 -9.90
N VAL A 63 -7.60 -19.83 -9.51
CA VAL A 63 -6.18 -19.83 -9.87
C VAL A 63 -5.41 -20.46 -8.72
N GLU A 64 -4.72 -21.56 -9.01
CA GLU A 64 -3.87 -22.24 -8.03
C GLU A 64 -2.75 -21.32 -7.54
N TYR A 65 -2.34 -21.49 -6.28
CA TYR A 65 -1.28 -20.69 -5.67
C TYR A 65 0.00 -20.61 -6.53
N SER A 66 0.39 -21.73 -7.15
CA SER A 66 1.57 -21.83 -8.01
C SER A 66 1.52 -20.93 -9.25
N GLN A 67 0.33 -20.46 -9.63
CA GLN A 67 0.07 -19.59 -10.76
C GLN A 67 -0.23 -18.14 -10.35
N LEU A 68 -0.33 -17.87 -9.04
CA LEU A 68 -0.56 -16.53 -8.53
C LEU A 68 0.68 -15.66 -8.66
N THR A 69 0.49 -14.47 -9.23
CA THR A 69 1.49 -13.40 -9.19
C THR A 69 1.15 -12.40 -8.08
N HIS A 70 2.18 -11.72 -7.57
CA HIS A 70 1.99 -10.64 -6.59
C HIS A 70 1.04 -9.55 -7.12
N GLN A 71 1.14 -9.22 -8.41
CA GLN A 71 0.30 -8.20 -9.03
C GLN A 71 -1.18 -8.61 -9.06
N GLN A 72 -1.48 -9.87 -9.35
CA GLN A 72 -2.86 -10.37 -9.31
C GLN A 72 -3.44 -10.31 -7.90
N ILE A 73 -2.68 -10.74 -6.88
CA ILE A 73 -3.12 -10.68 -5.49
C ILE A 73 -3.39 -9.24 -5.06
N LEU A 74 -2.46 -8.32 -5.36
CA LEU A 74 -2.63 -6.90 -5.03
C LEU A 74 -3.83 -6.27 -5.76
N GLN A 75 -4.08 -6.66 -7.00
CA GLN A 75 -5.27 -6.20 -7.72
C GLN A 75 -6.55 -6.73 -7.06
N TRP A 76 -6.59 -8.00 -6.67
CA TRP A 76 -7.75 -8.58 -5.99
C TRP A 76 -8.02 -7.94 -4.64
N THR A 77 -6.97 -7.67 -3.84
CA THR A 77 -7.14 -6.97 -2.57
C THR A 77 -7.62 -5.55 -2.80
N LEU A 78 -7.05 -4.85 -3.78
CA LEU A 78 -7.47 -3.50 -4.10
C LEU A 78 -8.93 -3.44 -4.57
N ASP A 79 -9.33 -4.32 -5.49
CA ASP A 79 -10.70 -4.42 -5.96
C ASP A 79 -11.67 -4.77 -4.83
N HIS A 80 -11.26 -5.65 -3.91
CA HIS A 80 -12.06 -6.03 -2.74
C HIS A 80 -12.33 -4.85 -1.80
N GLU A 81 -11.36 -3.95 -1.59
CA GLU A 81 -11.54 -2.77 -0.76
C GLU A 81 -12.37 -1.66 -1.44
N GLY A 82 -12.67 -1.78 -2.73
CA GLY A 82 -13.41 -0.76 -3.51
C GLY A 82 -12.60 -0.10 -4.62
N GLY A 83 -11.43 -0.64 -4.96
CA GLY A 83 -10.65 -0.24 -6.13
C GLY A 83 -10.12 1.20 -6.04
N THR A 84 -10.35 1.98 -7.10
CA THR A 84 -9.89 3.37 -7.20
C THR A 84 -10.54 4.29 -6.17
N ASP A 85 -11.78 4.01 -5.76
CA ASP A 85 -12.48 4.82 -4.75
C ASP A 85 -11.81 4.68 -3.38
N PHE A 86 -11.41 3.46 -3.03
CA PHE A 86 -10.63 3.18 -1.83
C PHE A 86 -9.30 3.93 -1.83
N LEU A 87 -8.54 3.91 -2.94
CA LEU A 87 -7.28 4.67 -3.05
C LEU A 87 -7.51 6.17 -2.91
N SER A 88 -8.57 6.69 -3.51
CA SER A 88 -8.91 8.11 -3.49
C SER A 88 -9.30 8.56 -2.07
N GLU A 89 -10.05 7.75 -1.35
CA GLU A 89 -10.38 8.00 0.05
C GLU A 89 -9.13 7.92 0.93
N LEU A 90 -8.33 6.85 0.78
CA LEU A 90 -7.12 6.65 1.57
C LEU A 90 -6.16 7.84 1.39
N MET A 91 -5.92 8.27 0.15
CA MET A 91 -5.07 9.43 -0.15
C MET A 91 -5.46 10.69 0.64
N ARG A 92 -6.76 10.96 0.85
CA ARG A 92 -7.22 12.14 1.61
C ARG A 92 -6.73 12.15 3.06
N TYR A 93 -6.55 10.97 3.65
CA TYR A 93 -6.00 10.86 5.01
C TYR A 93 -4.48 11.08 5.06
N HIS A 94 -3.78 10.90 3.93
CA HIS A 94 -2.33 11.07 3.83
C HIS A 94 -1.92 12.46 3.30
N GLU A 95 -2.82 13.17 2.62
CA GLU A 95 -2.53 14.46 1.96
C GLU A 95 -1.91 15.49 2.91
N GLY A 96 -2.45 15.64 4.12
CA GLY A 96 -1.95 16.61 5.10
C GLY A 96 -0.50 16.33 5.54
N GLU A 97 -0.14 15.05 5.70
CA GLU A 97 1.22 14.66 6.07
C GLU A 97 2.19 14.83 4.89
N LEU A 98 1.75 14.47 3.68
CA LEU A 98 2.55 14.68 2.46
C LEU A 98 2.83 16.16 2.23
N LEU A 99 1.84 17.05 2.40
CA LEU A 99 2.03 18.50 2.32
C LEU A 99 3.03 19.00 3.36
N ARG A 100 2.89 18.55 4.62
CA ARG A 100 3.81 18.92 5.70
C ARG A 100 5.26 18.54 5.39
N GLN A 101 5.48 17.34 4.84
CA GLN A 101 6.81 16.89 4.44
C GLN A 101 7.31 17.66 3.21
N PHE A 102 6.45 17.95 2.24
CA PHE A 102 6.80 18.70 1.03
C PHE A 102 7.28 20.12 1.35
N ASP A 103 6.62 20.82 2.27
CA ASP A 103 7.05 22.14 2.74
C ASP A 103 8.44 22.12 3.40
N GLN A 104 8.85 20.95 3.91
CA GLN A 104 10.16 20.74 4.55
C GLN A 104 11.23 20.22 3.57
N ALA A 105 10.83 19.57 2.47
CA ALA A 105 11.72 18.86 1.56
C ALA A 105 12.76 19.75 0.86
N GLY A 106 12.49 21.06 0.77
CA GLY A 106 13.40 22.06 0.22
C GLY A 106 14.22 22.84 1.26
N LEU A 107 14.08 22.55 2.55
CA LEU A 107 14.77 23.29 3.60
C LEU A 107 16.23 22.83 3.72
N GLU A 108 17.14 23.80 3.79
CA GLU A 108 18.55 23.55 4.05
C GLU A 108 18.78 23.47 5.57
N ILE A 109 19.44 22.41 6.02
CA ILE A 109 19.90 22.29 7.41
C ILE A 109 21.14 23.18 7.57
N LYS A 110 21.06 24.18 8.46
CA LYS A 110 22.19 25.03 8.82
C LYS A 110 22.72 24.64 10.20
N ASP A 111 24.03 24.76 10.37
CA ASP A 111 24.69 24.63 11.66
C ASP A 111 24.32 25.82 12.56
N ILE A 112 23.99 25.54 13.82
CA ILE A 112 23.61 26.54 14.82
C ILE A 112 24.83 27.21 15.48
N GLU A 113 26.03 26.64 15.34
CA GLU A 113 27.26 27.18 15.95
C GLU A 113 27.59 28.62 15.48
N GLY A 114 27.04 29.06 14.34
CA GLY A 114 27.19 30.43 13.82
C GLY A 114 26.21 31.47 14.38
N ILE A 115 25.26 31.08 15.24
CA ILE A 115 24.24 31.98 15.79
C ILE A 115 24.74 32.54 17.13
N ALA A 116 24.98 33.85 17.18
CA ALA A 116 25.40 34.53 18.41
C ALA A 116 24.29 34.53 19.47
N GLU A 117 24.64 34.20 20.72
CA GLU A 117 23.74 34.37 21.88
C GLU A 117 23.60 35.86 22.22
N GLN A 118 22.37 36.32 22.46
CA GLN A 118 22.06 37.67 22.96
C GLN A 118 21.95 37.71 24.47
#